data_AF-V4GSC2-F1
#
_entry.id   AF-V4GSC2-F1
#
_cell.length_a   1.000
_cell.length_b   1.000
_cell.length_c   1.000
_cell.angle_alpha   90.00
_cell.angle_beta   90.00
_cell.angle_gamma   90.00
#
_symmetry.space_group_name_H-M   'P 1'
#
loop_
_entity.id
_entity.type
_entity.pdbx_description
1 polymer ?
#
loop_
_entity_poly.entity_id
_entity_poly.type
_entity_poly.pdbx_seq_one_letter_code
_entity_poly.pdbx_strand_id
1 'polypeptide(L)'
;MSDDRDDPADDRDDPAGTDETADADRTGGDADDGGVDPIGGGAERAREAAPDSAAEAADEVTHSVLAVERTVLIASVVITAALLVFLAYSAVTTPETAPPTVEVAGATATDNGTDLVRVALTNHGGTGLSTATVAVDCGSVSTEVEFENVPATNTATGVVVCPAGADRELTVRSWQVA
;
A
#
# COMPACT_ATOMS: atom_id res chain seq x y z
N MET A 1 7.89 0.70 62.21
CA MET A 1 8.23 1.91 61.43
C MET A 1 7.49 1.75 60.12
N SER A 2 6.37 2.45 60.03
CA SER A 2 5.44 2.44 58.91
C SER A 2 5.87 3.56 57.96
N ASP A 3 6.17 3.22 56.72
CA ASP A 3 6.33 4.22 55.65
C ASP A 3 5.22 3.94 54.63
N ASP A 4 4.11 4.64 54.83
CA ASP A 4 3.15 5.03 53.82
C ASP A 4 3.86 5.84 52.73
N ARG A 5 3.83 5.40 51.46
CA ARG A 5 4.03 6.28 50.29
C ARG A 5 3.26 5.78 49.07
N ASP A 6 2.13 6.45 48.87
CA ASP A 6 1.70 7.14 47.65
C ASP A 6 1.58 6.32 46.35
N ASP A 7 0.31 6.00 46.10
CA ASP A 7 -0.32 5.53 44.87
C ASP A 7 -0.73 6.76 44.02
N PRO A 8 -0.14 6.99 42.82
CA PRO A 8 -0.69 7.95 41.87
C PRO A 8 -1.59 7.26 40.82
N ALA A 9 -2.87 7.67 40.86
CA ALA A 9 -3.96 7.51 39.90
C ALA A 9 -3.49 7.37 38.43
N ASP A 10 -3.99 6.41 37.65
CA ASP A 10 -5.33 6.33 37.01
C ASP A 10 -5.72 7.60 36.23
N ASP A 11 -4.89 7.98 35.25
CA ASP A 11 -5.30 8.89 34.17
C ASP A 11 -5.81 8.07 32.98
N ARG A 12 -7.15 7.96 32.96
CA ARG A 12 -7.98 7.56 31.83
C ARG A 12 -7.95 8.66 30.77
N ASP A 13 -7.26 8.43 29.66
CA ASP A 13 -7.50 9.17 28.42
C ASP A 13 -8.26 8.26 27.44
N ASP A 14 -9.57 8.27 27.62
CA ASP A 14 -10.57 7.91 26.62
C ASP A 14 -10.99 9.22 25.93
N PRO A 15 -10.82 9.34 24.60
CA PRO A 15 -11.90 9.96 23.85
C PRO A 15 -12.24 9.16 22.59
N ALA A 16 -13.43 8.56 22.64
CA ALA A 16 -14.54 8.79 21.72
C ALA A 16 -14.21 9.52 20.40
N GLY A 17 -14.55 8.89 19.27
CA GLY A 17 -14.60 9.59 17.99
C GLY A 17 -14.79 8.67 16.79
N THR A 18 -15.90 7.93 16.75
CA THR A 18 -16.48 7.45 15.48
C THR A 18 -17.00 8.66 14.71
N ASP A 19 -16.41 8.97 13.57
CA ASP A 19 -16.95 9.91 12.58
C ASP A 19 -16.76 9.22 11.21
N GLU A 20 -17.83 8.70 10.61
CA GLU A 20 -18.47 9.30 9.43
C GLU A 20 -17.41 9.71 8.39
N THR A 21 -17.26 9.01 7.27
CA THR A 21 -18.19 9.16 6.14
C THR A 21 -18.34 7.87 5.34
N ALA A 22 -19.54 7.31 5.40
CA ALA A 22 -20.09 6.48 4.35
C ALA A 22 -20.58 7.40 3.23
N ASP A 23 -19.76 7.65 2.20
CA ASP A 23 -20.27 8.16 0.93
C ASP A 23 -20.73 6.98 0.08
N ALA A 24 -21.92 6.51 0.44
CA ALA A 24 -22.81 5.87 -0.51
C ALA A 24 -23.33 6.91 -1.50
N ASP A 25 -23.76 6.41 -2.66
CA ASP A 25 -24.77 7.02 -3.52
C ASP A 25 -24.28 7.94 -4.66
N ARG A 26 -24.01 7.32 -5.82
CA ARG A 26 -24.32 7.92 -7.12
C ARG A 26 -25.27 7.00 -7.87
N THR A 27 -26.53 7.00 -7.42
CA THR A 27 -27.69 6.74 -8.28
C THR A 27 -28.17 8.04 -8.94
N GLY A 28 -28.79 7.92 -10.12
CA GLY A 28 -29.44 9.01 -10.88
C GLY A 28 -28.58 9.48 -12.06
N GLY A 29 -28.85 9.17 -13.33
CA GLY A 29 -30.13 8.82 -13.92
C GLY A 29 -30.90 10.10 -14.27
N ASP A 30 -30.52 10.76 -15.36
CA ASP A 30 -31.39 11.69 -16.07
C ASP A 30 -31.32 11.37 -17.56
N ALA A 31 -32.35 10.65 -17.98
CA ALA A 31 -32.80 10.58 -19.35
C ALA A 31 -33.54 11.89 -19.64
N ASP A 32 -32.94 12.76 -20.45
CA ASP A 32 -33.69 13.88 -21.04
C ASP A 32 -34.22 13.47 -22.41
N ASP A 33 -35.46 13.00 -22.34
CA ASP A 33 -36.43 12.81 -23.40
C ASP A 33 -36.85 14.19 -23.93
N GLY A 34 -36.18 14.64 -24.99
CA GLY A 34 -36.46 15.89 -25.70
C GLY A 34 -37.12 15.66 -27.06
N GLY A 35 -38.20 14.89 -27.09
CA GLY A 35 -39.08 14.81 -28.25
C GLY A 35 -39.81 16.14 -28.50
N VAL A 36 -39.47 16.82 -29.61
CA VAL A 36 -40.30 17.87 -30.21
C VAL A 36 -40.51 17.52 -31.68
N ASP A 37 -41.75 17.14 -31.98
CA ASP A 37 -42.24 16.76 -33.30
C ASP A 37 -42.28 17.94 -34.30
N PRO A 38 -42.34 17.65 -35.61
CA PRO A 38 -42.03 18.57 -36.70
C PRO A 38 -43.26 19.34 -37.16
N ILE A 39 -43.16 20.66 -37.31
CA ILE A 39 -44.16 21.44 -38.06
C ILE A 39 -43.47 22.52 -38.91
N GLY A 40 -43.55 22.33 -40.24
CA GLY A 40 -43.99 23.41 -41.12
C GLY A 40 -42.92 24.16 -41.90
N GLY A 41 -42.79 23.78 -43.17
CA GLY A 41 -43.02 24.71 -44.28
C GLY A 41 -42.05 25.87 -44.44
N GLY A 42 -40.99 25.66 -45.22
CA GLY A 42 -40.12 26.71 -45.74
C GLY A 42 -39.63 26.35 -47.13
N ALA A 43 -40.55 26.37 -48.09
CA ALA A 43 -40.25 26.29 -49.50
C ALA A 43 -39.20 27.34 -49.90
N GLU A 44 -38.27 26.91 -50.75
CA GLU A 44 -37.79 27.69 -51.89
C GLU A 44 -37.05 28.99 -51.58
N ARG A 45 -35.79 28.85 -51.17
CA ARG A 45 -34.72 29.64 -51.82
C ARG A 45 -33.58 28.71 -52.19
N ALA A 46 -33.64 28.24 -53.43
CA ALA A 46 -32.46 27.92 -54.21
C ALA A 46 -31.50 29.12 -54.15
N ARG A 47 -30.59 29.11 -53.17
CA ARG A 47 -29.28 29.70 -53.35
C ARG A 47 -28.47 28.61 -54.02
N GLU A 48 -28.28 28.81 -55.31
CA GLU A 48 -27.21 28.29 -56.14
C GLU A 48 -25.87 28.61 -55.44
N ALA A 49 -25.58 27.88 -54.37
CA ALA A 49 -24.28 27.85 -53.73
C ALA A 49 -23.46 26.88 -54.55
N ALA A 50 -22.42 27.42 -55.19
CA ALA A 50 -21.53 26.70 -56.09
C ALA A 50 -21.12 25.35 -55.48
N PRO A 51 -21.31 24.22 -56.21
CA PRO A 51 -20.96 22.89 -55.73
C PRO A 51 -19.46 22.72 -55.40
N ASP A 52 -18.63 23.65 -55.86
CA ASP A 52 -17.18 23.62 -55.63
C ASP A 52 -16.80 23.96 -54.18
N SER A 53 -17.59 24.78 -53.46
CA SER A 53 -17.24 25.24 -52.11
C SER A 53 -17.59 24.28 -50.96
N ALA A 54 -18.59 23.41 -51.16
CA ALA A 54 -18.98 22.41 -50.16
C ALA A 54 -18.13 21.13 -50.25
N ALA A 55 -17.56 20.84 -51.43
CA ALA A 55 -16.64 19.74 -51.63
C ALA A 55 -15.27 20.02 -50.99
N GLU A 56 -14.77 21.26 -51.08
CA GLU A 56 -13.51 21.67 -50.43
C GLU A 56 -13.59 21.62 -48.89
N ALA A 57 -14.71 22.03 -48.29
CA ALA A 57 -14.90 21.96 -46.84
C ALA A 57 -15.05 20.52 -46.31
N ALA A 58 -15.60 19.61 -47.11
CA ALA A 58 -15.72 18.20 -46.74
C ALA A 58 -14.36 17.48 -46.74
N ASP A 59 -13.46 17.84 -47.67
CA ASP A 59 -12.13 17.22 -47.77
C ASP A 59 -11.23 17.58 -46.57
N GLU A 60 -11.31 18.83 -46.08
CA GLU A 60 -10.55 19.31 -44.91
C GLU A 60 -11.01 18.66 -43.60
N VAL A 61 -12.32 18.50 -43.40
CA VAL A 61 -12.89 17.81 -42.23
C VAL A 61 -12.54 16.32 -42.24
N THR A 62 -12.56 15.68 -43.41
CA THR A 62 -12.23 14.26 -43.53
C THR A 62 -10.74 13.99 -43.22
N HIS A 63 -9.86 14.88 -43.67
CA HIS A 63 -8.43 14.82 -43.35
C HIS A 63 -8.16 15.00 -41.84
N SER A 64 -8.90 15.90 -41.20
CA SER A 64 -8.83 16.17 -39.76
C SER A 64 -9.27 14.96 -38.93
N VAL A 65 -10.39 14.34 -39.30
CA VAL A 65 -10.93 13.15 -38.62
C VAL A 65 -9.99 11.95 -38.79
N LEU A 66 -9.45 11.72 -40.00
CA LEU A 66 -8.50 10.65 -40.27
C LEU A 66 -7.19 10.84 -39.48
N ALA A 67 -6.71 12.07 -39.36
CA ALA A 67 -5.52 12.38 -38.57
C ALA A 67 -5.74 12.13 -37.07
N VAL A 68 -6.91 12.49 -36.54
CA VAL A 68 -7.30 12.22 -35.15
C VAL A 68 -7.43 10.71 -34.91
N GLU A 69 -8.14 9.99 -35.77
CA GLU A 69 -8.31 8.54 -35.67
C GLU A 69 -6.97 7.80 -35.64
N ARG A 70 -6.07 8.15 -36.57
CA ARG A 70 -4.72 7.58 -36.61
C ARG A 70 -3.92 7.89 -35.34
N THR A 71 -4.06 9.11 -34.82
CA THR A 71 -3.37 9.53 -33.59
C THR A 71 -3.87 8.75 -32.38
N VAL A 72 -5.19 8.54 -32.28
CA VAL A 72 -5.81 7.73 -31.22
C VAL A 72 -5.35 6.28 -31.31
N LEU A 73 -5.30 5.69 -32.51
CA LEU A 73 -4.83 4.32 -32.70
C LEU A 73 -3.37 4.17 -32.27
N ILE A 74 -2.49 5.10 -32.67
CA ILE A 74 -1.08 5.09 -32.26
C ILE A 74 -0.95 5.24 -30.75
N ALA A 75 -1.68 6.19 -30.14
CA ALA A 75 -1.65 6.40 -28.70
C ALA A 75 -2.11 5.13 -27.95
N SER A 76 -3.16 4.47 -28.41
CA SER A 76 -3.65 3.21 -27.83
C SER A 76 -2.59 2.10 -27.87
N VAL A 77 -1.89 1.95 -29.00
CA VAL A 77 -0.81 0.96 -29.15
C VAL A 77 0.35 1.29 -28.21
N VAL A 78 0.76 2.56 -28.13
CA VAL A 78 1.85 3.01 -27.24
C VAL A 78 1.50 2.75 -25.78
N ILE A 79 0.29 3.10 -25.35
CA ILE A 79 -0.18 2.86 -23.97
C ILE A 79 -0.19 1.36 -23.67
N THR A 80 -0.70 0.54 -24.59
CA THR A 80 -0.74 -0.92 -24.42
C THR A 80 0.67 -1.49 -24.29
N ALA A 81 1.61 -1.05 -25.15
CA ALA A 81 3.01 -1.47 -25.07
C ALA A 81 3.65 -1.03 -23.76
N ALA A 82 3.40 0.19 -23.29
CA ALA A 82 3.92 0.70 -22.03
C ALA A 82 3.40 -0.12 -20.82
N LEU A 83 2.12 -0.50 -20.82
CA LEU A 83 1.53 -1.35 -19.78
C LEU A 83 2.18 -2.74 -19.76
N LEU A 84 2.43 -3.35 -20.93
CA LEU A 84 3.10 -4.65 -21.00
C LEU A 84 4.54 -4.58 -20.51
N VAL A 85 5.27 -3.52 -20.87
CA VAL A 85 6.64 -3.28 -20.37
C VAL A 85 6.63 -3.09 -18.85
N PHE A 86 5.66 -2.33 -18.32
CA PHE A 86 5.51 -2.13 -16.89
C PHE A 86 5.24 -3.46 -16.16
N LEU A 87 4.31 -4.28 -16.66
CA LEU A 87 4.04 -5.61 -16.08
C LEU A 87 5.27 -6.52 -16.11
N ALA A 88 6.02 -6.52 -17.22
CA ALA A 88 7.26 -7.29 -17.33
C ALA A 88 8.32 -6.77 -16.34
N TYR A 89 8.42 -5.45 -16.15
CA TYR A 89 9.32 -4.83 -15.19
C TYR A 89 8.95 -5.17 -13.74
N SER A 90 7.67 -5.12 -13.40
CA SER A 90 7.16 -5.53 -12.09
C SER A 90 7.39 -7.02 -11.81
N ALA A 91 7.37 -7.87 -12.85
CA ALA A 91 7.65 -9.30 -12.68
C ALA A 91 9.12 -9.61 -12.36
N VAL A 92 10.06 -8.72 -12.75
CA VAL A 92 11.50 -8.93 -12.51
C VAL A 92 12.06 -8.14 -11.34
N THR A 93 11.35 -7.10 -10.87
CA THR A 93 11.73 -6.36 -9.67
C THR A 93 11.31 -7.14 -8.44
N THR A 94 12.16 -8.07 -8.00
CA THR A 94 12.03 -8.65 -6.67
C THR A 94 12.18 -7.53 -5.64
N PRO A 95 11.23 -7.36 -4.70
CA PRO A 95 11.40 -6.41 -3.60
C PRO A 95 12.71 -6.74 -2.88
N GLU A 96 13.50 -5.71 -2.57
CA GLU A 96 14.73 -5.85 -1.81
C GLU A 96 14.40 -6.40 -0.42
N THR A 97 14.40 -7.73 -0.33
CA THR A 97 14.18 -8.45 0.90
C THR A 97 15.54 -8.56 1.57
N ALA A 98 15.94 -7.50 2.26
CA ALA A 98 17.10 -7.57 3.14
C ALA A 98 16.74 -8.50 4.31
N PRO A 99 17.57 -9.53 4.62
CA PRO A 99 17.31 -10.38 5.78
C PRO A 99 17.34 -9.52 7.05
N PRO A 100 16.40 -9.73 7.99
CA PRO A 100 16.42 -8.98 9.24
C PRO A 100 17.62 -9.42 10.09
N THR A 101 18.11 -8.50 10.92
CA THR A 101 19.20 -8.79 11.87
C THR A 101 18.64 -8.89 13.27
N VAL A 102 19.26 -9.72 14.10
CA VAL A 102 18.89 -9.89 15.51
C VAL A 102 20.08 -9.60 16.42
N GLU A 103 19.82 -8.94 17.54
CA GLU A 103 20.82 -8.67 18.57
C GLU A 103 20.24 -8.71 19.98
N VAL A 104 21.13 -8.86 20.98
CA VAL A 104 20.77 -8.71 22.40
C VAL A 104 20.76 -7.23 22.75
N ALA A 105 19.58 -6.66 22.93
CA ALA A 105 19.43 -5.26 23.33
C ALA A 105 19.76 -5.02 24.82
N GLY A 106 19.69 -6.07 25.64
CA GLY A 106 20.09 -6.00 27.05
C GLY A 106 19.73 -7.26 27.83
N ALA A 107 20.24 -7.36 29.05
CA ALA A 107 19.87 -8.41 29.98
C ALA A 107 19.74 -7.85 31.39
N THR A 108 18.70 -8.27 32.11
CA THR A 108 18.47 -7.90 33.51
C THR A 108 18.45 -9.16 34.35
N ALA A 109 19.37 -9.27 35.31
CA ALA A 109 19.37 -10.37 36.26
C ALA A 109 18.11 -10.31 37.13
N THR A 110 17.56 -11.48 37.45
CA THR A 110 16.45 -11.64 38.38
C THR A 110 16.90 -12.46 39.59
N ASP A 111 16.23 -12.30 40.73
CA ASP A 111 16.61 -12.94 42.00
C ASP A 111 16.51 -14.49 41.97
N ASN A 112 15.84 -15.05 40.95
CA ASN A 112 15.58 -16.48 40.81
C ASN A 112 16.70 -17.25 40.07
N GLY A 113 17.86 -16.63 39.81
CA GLY A 113 18.94 -17.26 39.05
C GLY A 113 18.65 -17.33 37.54
N THR A 114 17.80 -16.44 37.03
CA THR A 114 17.50 -16.26 35.62
C THR A 114 17.80 -14.83 35.17
N ASP A 115 18.07 -14.65 33.88
CA ASP A 115 18.20 -13.34 33.24
C ASP A 115 17.00 -13.11 32.32
N LEU A 116 16.38 -11.93 32.41
CA LEU A 116 15.47 -11.42 31.39
C LEU A 116 16.28 -10.79 30.27
N VAL A 117 16.32 -11.46 29.12
CA VAL A 117 17.09 -11.03 27.95
C VAL A 117 16.15 -10.34 26.98
N ARG A 118 16.45 -9.08 26.67
CA ARG A 118 15.74 -8.31 25.65
C ARG A 118 16.39 -8.56 24.29
N VAL A 119 15.60 -9.04 23.35
CA VAL A 119 16.00 -9.34 21.98
C VAL A 119 15.47 -8.24 21.07
N ALA A 120 16.31 -7.68 20.22
CA ALA A 120 15.90 -6.72 19.20
C ALA A 120 16.03 -7.36 17.82
N LEU A 121 14.95 -7.28 17.04
CA LEU A 121 14.91 -7.66 15.63
C LEU A 121 14.79 -6.38 14.80
N THR A 122 15.73 -6.15 13.90
CA THR A 122 15.75 -4.99 13.01
C THR A 122 15.48 -5.42 11.57
N ASN A 123 14.45 -4.84 10.96
CA ASN A 123 14.13 -5.02 9.56
C ASN A 123 14.85 -3.95 8.72
N HIS A 124 15.82 -4.36 7.89
CA HIS A 124 16.53 -3.45 6.99
C HIS A 124 15.85 -3.30 5.62
N GLY A 125 14.80 -4.07 5.36
CA GLY A 125 14.07 -4.07 4.10
C GLY A 125 13.21 -2.82 3.92
N GLY A 126 12.92 -2.49 2.66
CA GLY A 126 11.98 -1.43 2.28
C GLY A 126 10.51 -1.79 2.49
N THR A 127 10.22 -3.06 2.79
CA THR A 127 8.88 -3.58 3.09
C THR A 127 8.82 -4.06 4.53
N GLY A 128 7.65 -3.94 5.18
CA GLY A 128 7.44 -4.50 6.52
C GLY A 128 7.50 -6.02 6.54
N LEU A 129 7.71 -6.59 7.72
CA LEU A 129 7.59 -8.03 7.97
C LEU A 129 6.21 -8.30 8.57
N SER A 130 5.47 -9.23 8.00
CA SER A 130 4.23 -9.74 8.62
C SER A 130 4.56 -10.54 9.86
N THR A 131 5.57 -11.42 9.75
CA THR A 131 6.03 -12.31 10.83
C THR A 131 7.53 -12.55 10.73
N ALA A 132 8.19 -12.74 11.88
CA ALA A 132 9.57 -13.20 11.96
C ALA A 132 9.79 -14.01 13.24
N THR A 133 10.48 -15.14 13.11
CA THR A 133 10.76 -16.06 14.21
C THR A 133 12.25 -16.06 14.51
N VAL A 134 12.61 -15.75 15.75
CA VAL A 134 13.97 -15.77 16.26
C VAL A 134 14.10 -16.91 17.25
N ALA A 135 15.06 -17.80 17.03
CA ALA A 135 15.50 -18.74 18.05
C ALA A 135 16.55 -18.06 18.93
N VAL A 136 16.38 -18.20 20.24
CA VAL A 136 17.30 -17.76 21.28
C VAL A 136 17.78 -18.99 22.03
N ASP A 137 19.04 -19.33 21.82
CA ASP A 137 19.70 -20.45 22.46
C ASP A 137 20.49 -19.94 23.67
N CYS A 138 20.07 -20.35 24.86
CA CYS A 138 20.62 -19.99 26.15
C CYS A 138 21.25 -21.21 26.84
N GLY A 139 22.42 -21.62 26.35
CA GLY A 139 23.11 -22.83 26.78
C GLY A 139 22.37 -24.11 26.34
N SER A 140 21.75 -24.82 27.28
CA SER A 140 20.97 -26.05 27.01
C SER A 140 19.49 -25.80 26.75
N VAL A 141 19.03 -24.55 26.89
CA VAL A 141 17.63 -24.16 26.69
C VAL A 141 17.53 -23.39 25.38
N SER A 142 16.60 -23.79 24.51
CA SER A 142 16.26 -23.07 23.28
C SER A 142 14.83 -22.55 23.39
N THR A 143 14.61 -21.28 23.06
CA THR A 143 13.28 -20.65 23.07
C THR A 143 13.10 -19.83 21.82
N GLU A 144 11.89 -19.83 21.26
CA GLU A 144 11.56 -19.04 20.08
C GLU A 144 10.76 -17.80 20.47
N VAL A 145 11.05 -16.68 19.80
CA VAL A 145 10.32 -15.42 19.90
C VAL A 145 9.76 -15.10 18.53
N GLU A 146 8.45 -14.93 18.47
CA GLU A 146 7.77 -14.47 17.28
C GLU A 146 7.54 -12.96 17.36
N PHE A 147 7.87 -12.27 16.26
CA PHE A 147 7.66 -10.86 16.05
C PHE A 147 6.64 -10.69 14.92
N GLU A 148 5.57 -9.96 15.20
CA GLU A 148 4.53 -9.66 14.21
C GLU A 148 4.59 -8.18 13.79
N ASN A 149 4.21 -7.91 12.55
CA ASN A 149 4.00 -6.55 12.03
C ASN A 149 5.20 -5.60 12.27
N VAL A 150 6.41 -6.03 11.90
CA VAL A 150 7.63 -5.21 12.05
C VAL A 150 7.74 -4.27 10.85
N PRO A 151 7.56 -2.94 11.01
CA PRO A 151 7.58 -2.03 9.87
C PRO A 151 8.91 -2.02 9.11
N ALA A 152 8.91 -1.51 7.89
CA ALA A 152 10.13 -1.26 7.13
C ALA A 152 11.08 -0.37 7.94
N THR A 153 12.39 -0.65 7.85
CA THR A 153 13.48 0.10 8.50
C THR A 153 13.33 0.31 10.01
N ASN A 154 12.55 -0.53 10.69
CA ASN A 154 12.24 -0.41 12.11
C ASN A 154 12.72 -1.61 12.92
N THR A 155 12.72 -1.45 14.25
CA THR A 155 13.15 -2.45 15.22
C THR A 155 11.99 -2.83 16.13
N ALA A 156 11.79 -4.13 16.34
CA ALA A 156 10.87 -4.68 17.32
C ALA A 156 11.64 -5.36 18.45
N THR A 157 11.11 -5.34 19.67
CA THR A 157 11.77 -5.96 20.84
C THR A 157 10.90 -7.01 21.50
N GLY A 158 11.51 -8.15 21.83
CA GLY A 158 10.93 -9.23 22.60
C GLY A 158 11.72 -9.49 23.88
N VAL A 159 11.17 -10.28 24.79
CA VAL A 159 11.85 -10.68 26.04
C VAL A 159 11.80 -12.18 26.19
N VAL A 160 12.93 -12.79 26.53
CA VAL A 160 13.04 -14.20 26.87
C VAL A 160 13.68 -14.38 28.24
N VAL A 161 13.40 -15.50 28.87
CA VAL A 161 13.99 -15.89 30.15
C VAL A 161 15.11 -16.89 29.88
N CYS A 162 16.32 -16.58 30.31
CA CYS A 162 17.47 -17.45 30.16
C CYS A 162 18.06 -17.81 31.54
N PRO A 163 18.72 -18.97 31.70
CA PRO A 163 19.51 -19.24 32.89
C PRO A 163 20.59 -18.17 33.08
N ALA A 164 20.82 -17.74 34.33
CA ALA A 164 21.80 -16.70 34.61
C ALA A 164 23.22 -17.12 34.18
N GLY A 165 23.91 -16.23 33.46
CA GLY A 165 25.28 -16.49 32.98
C GLY A 165 25.41 -17.50 31.85
N ALA A 166 24.30 -17.95 31.25
CA ALA A 166 24.34 -18.78 30.05
C ALA A 166 24.84 -17.98 28.83
N ASP A 167 25.60 -18.63 27.95
CA ASP A 167 25.92 -18.10 26.62
C ASP A 167 24.63 -17.94 25.82
N ARG A 168 24.54 -16.85 25.04
CA ARG A 168 23.33 -16.44 24.32
C ARG A 168 23.65 -16.36 22.83
N GLU A 169 23.03 -17.25 22.05
CA GLU A 169 23.12 -17.24 20.60
C GLU A 169 21.74 -16.94 20.02
N LEU A 170 21.69 -16.06 19.01
CA LEU A 170 20.45 -15.64 18.38
C LEU A 170 20.51 -15.96 16.90
N THR A 171 19.47 -16.63 16.42
CA THR A 171 19.37 -17.01 15.02
C THR A 171 17.98 -16.68 14.50
N VAL A 172 17.92 -15.93 13.41
CA VAL A 172 16.67 -15.75 12.66
C VAL A 172 16.35 -17.06 11.94
N ARG A 173 15.23 -17.70 12.28
CA ARG A 173 14.80 -18.98 11.69
C ARG A 173 14.00 -18.79 10.41
N SER A 174 13.05 -17.86 10.44
CA SER A 174 12.13 -17.58 9.35
C SER A 174 11.61 -16.15 9.43
N TRP A 175 11.25 -15.57 8.30
CA TRP A 175 10.56 -14.29 8.22
C TRP A 175 9.71 -14.25 6.95
N GLN A 176 8.64 -13.46 6.99
CA GLN A 176 7.74 -13.22 5.88
C GLN A 176 7.52 -11.72 5.73
N VAL A 177 7.63 -11.23 4.51
CA VAL A 177 7.32 -9.84 4.16
C VAL A 177 5.80 -9.64 4.09
N ALA A 178 5.33 -8.48 4.53
CA ALA A 178 3.93 -8.07 4.48
C ALA A 178 3.48 -7.64 3.08
#